data_AF-A0A6M8HVL2-F1
#
_entry.id   AF-A0A6M8HVL2-F1
#
_cell.length_a   1.000
_cell.length_b   1.000
_cell.length_c   1.000
_cell.angle_alpha   90.00
_cell.angle_beta   90.00
_cell.angle_gamma   90.00
#
_symmetry.space_group_name_H-M   'P 1'
#
loop_
_entity.id
_entity.type
_entity.pdbx_description
1 polymer ?
#
loop_
_entity_poly.entity_id
_entity_poly.type
_entity_poly.pdbx_seq_one_letter_code
_entity_poly.pdbx_strand_id
1 'polypeptide(L)'
;MTRFHACDEGSMQEGSSDSVGRILADSWQTLPQLANEIVKEPKLRGFVLAHINGTLDTAQIQKIQHYATTACPKTDELLCKQIAGAAHEALN
;
A
#
# COMPACT_ATOMS: atom_id res chain seq x y z
N MET A 1 7.47 -29.86 -31.76
CA MET A 1 6.86 -28.53 -31.59
C MET A 1 5.88 -28.61 -30.44
N THR A 2 6.27 -28.14 -29.26
CA THR A 2 5.31 -27.95 -28.16
C THR A 2 5.54 -26.53 -27.68
N ARG A 3 4.66 -25.64 -28.16
CA ARG A 3 4.62 -24.22 -27.80
C ARG A 3 4.30 -24.15 -26.31
N PHE A 4 5.27 -23.72 -25.50
CA PHE A 4 4.96 -23.22 -24.16
C PHE A 4 4.22 -21.90 -24.36
N HIS A 5 2.92 -21.86 -24.07
CA HIS A 5 2.11 -20.64 -24.01
C HIS A 5 2.43 -19.92 -22.69
N ALA A 6 3.69 -19.52 -22.54
CA ALA A 6 4.18 -18.70 -21.45
C ALA A 6 4.63 -17.38 -22.05
N CYS A 7 3.64 -16.56 -22.44
CA CYS A 7 3.73 -15.14 -22.73
C CYS A 7 2.29 -14.66 -22.96
N ASP A 8 1.70 -13.96 -22.00
CA ASP A 8 1.49 -12.51 -22.16
C ASP A 8 0.73 -11.86 -20.97
N GLU A 9 1.39 -10.86 -20.39
CA GLU A 9 0.80 -9.53 -20.16
C GLU A 9 -0.17 -9.29 -18.99
N GLY A 10 0.18 -9.76 -17.80
CA GLY A 10 -0.21 -9.11 -16.53
C GLY A 10 0.98 -8.32 -15.99
N SER A 11 0.95 -7.00 -16.18
CA SER A 11 2.07 -6.08 -15.93
C SER A 11 2.80 -6.28 -14.59
N MET A 12 4.13 -6.19 -14.59
CA MET A 12 5.00 -6.13 -13.40
C MET A 12 4.75 -4.91 -12.47
N GLN A 13 3.61 -4.25 -12.61
CA GLN A 13 3.11 -3.18 -11.75
C GLN A 13 2.15 -3.72 -10.67
N GLU A 14 1.47 -4.85 -10.92
CA GLU A 14 0.58 -5.49 -9.92
C GLU A 14 1.36 -6.04 -8.72
N GLY A 15 2.59 -6.52 -8.93
CA GLY A 15 3.43 -7.05 -7.85
C GLY A 15 3.82 -6.01 -6.80
N SER A 16 4.08 -4.76 -7.22
CA SER A 16 4.45 -3.68 -6.29
C SER A 16 3.26 -3.16 -5.50
N SER A 17 2.10 -2.99 -6.14
CA SER A 17 0.86 -2.64 -5.44
C SER A 17 0.51 -3.70 -4.41
N ASP A 18 0.41 -4.98 -4.83
CA ASP A 18 0.10 -6.09 -3.92
C ASP A 18 1.10 -6.19 -2.76
N SER A 19 2.40 -6.00 -3.02
CA SER A 19 3.42 -6.01 -1.97
C SER A 19 3.24 -4.87 -0.96
N VAL A 20 3.01 -3.64 -1.43
CA VAL A 20 2.74 -2.49 -0.55
C VAL A 20 1.47 -2.73 0.25
N GLY A 21 0.40 -3.19 -0.40
CA GLY A 21 -0.86 -3.52 0.23
C GLY A 21 -0.71 -4.58 1.32
N ARG A 22 -0.03 -5.69 1.05
CA ARG A 22 0.27 -6.75 2.03
C ARG A 22 1.10 -6.24 3.19
N ILE A 23 2.15 -5.46 2.95
CA ILE A 23 2.99 -4.92 4.04
C ILE A 23 2.14 -4.04 4.96
N LEU A 24 1.32 -3.15 4.40
CA LEU A 24 0.43 -2.30 5.19
C LEU A 24 -0.65 -3.12 5.91
N ALA A 25 -1.26 -4.09 5.23
CA ALA A 25 -2.34 -4.91 5.77
C ALA A 25 -1.86 -5.92 6.83
N ASP A 26 -0.67 -6.48 6.71
CA ASP A 26 -0.20 -7.59 7.55
C ASP A 26 0.93 -7.21 8.50
N SER A 27 1.64 -6.12 8.21
CA SER A 27 2.78 -5.64 9.00
C SER A 27 2.62 -4.19 9.46
N TRP A 28 1.39 -3.75 9.74
CA TRP A 28 1.09 -2.37 10.17
C TRP A 28 1.98 -1.85 11.31
N GLN A 29 2.42 -2.72 12.23
CA GLN A 29 3.35 -2.40 13.30
C GLN A 29 4.71 -1.83 12.84
N THR A 30 5.11 -2.03 11.57
CA THR A 30 6.34 -1.48 10.99
C THR A 30 6.11 -0.09 10.37
N LEU A 31 4.91 0.48 10.46
CA LEU A 31 4.61 1.83 9.97
C LEU A 31 5.59 2.90 10.49
N PRO A 32 6.03 2.90 11.77
CA PRO A 32 7.04 3.87 12.23
C PRO A 32 8.38 3.71 11.50
N GLN A 33 8.75 2.49 11.10
CA GLN A 33 9.96 2.26 10.31
C GLN A 33 9.80 2.86 8.91
N LEU A 34 8.66 2.62 8.26
CA LEU A 34 8.33 3.25 6.98
C LEU A 34 8.34 4.78 7.06
N ALA A 35 7.79 5.36 8.13
CA ALA A 35 7.80 6.80 8.35
C ALA A 35 9.24 7.35 8.45
N ASN A 36 10.12 6.66 9.18
CA ASN A 36 11.54 7.01 9.25
C ASN A 36 12.25 6.90 7.89
N GLU A 37 11.93 5.89 7.08
CA GLU A 37 12.48 5.76 5.72
C GLU A 37 11.95 6.87 4.80
N ILE A 38 10.69 7.27 4.93
CA ILE A 38 10.10 8.41 4.20
C ILE A 38 10.81 9.72 4.53
N VAL A 39 11.27 9.92 5.77
CA VAL A 39 12.05 11.12 6.14
C VAL A 39 13.38 11.16 5.37
N LYS A 40 14.01 10.01 5.17
CA LYS A 40 15.27 9.88 4.42
C LYS A 40 15.04 9.98 2.91
N GLU A 41 14.00 9.33 2.41
CA GLU A 41 13.65 9.25 0.99
C GLU A 41 12.20 9.72 0.76
N PRO A 42 11.94 11.04 0.63
CA PRO A 42 10.58 11.58 0.55
C PRO A 42 9.74 11.05 -0.62
N LYS A 43 10.40 10.59 -1.70
CA LYS A 43 9.73 9.96 -2.86
C LYS A 43 9.00 8.68 -2.49
N LEU A 44 9.45 7.98 -1.45
CA LEU A 44 8.83 6.74 -0.97
C LEU A 44 7.38 6.97 -0.50
N ARG A 45 7.09 8.15 0.06
CA ARG A 45 5.72 8.50 0.46
C ARG A 45 4.77 8.50 -0.73
N GLY A 46 5.13 9.21 -1.80
CA GLY A 46 4.31 9.29 -3.00
C GLY A 46 4.12 7.92 -3.66
N PHE A 47 5.18 7.11 -3.67
CA PHE A 47 5.13 5.73 -4.13
C PHE A 47 4.12 4.90 -3.33
N VAL A 48 4.25 4.86 -2.00
CA VAL A 48 3.34 4.08 -1.14
C VAL A 48 1.88 4.51 -1.33
N LEU A 49 1.60 5.82 -1.32
CA LEU A 49 0.24 6.32 -1.49
C LEU A 49 -0.33 5.99 -2.87
N ALA A 50 0.46 6.11 -3.94
CA ALA A 50 0.03 5.76 -5.29
C ALA A 50 -0.29 4.27 -5.47
N HIS A 51 0.29 3.41 -4.62
CA HIS A 51 0.08 1.96 -4.64
C HIS A 51 -1.05 1.49 -3.71
N ILE A 52 -1.66 2.37 -2.92
CA ILE A 52 -2.94 2.12 -2.26
C ILE A 52 -4.04 2.53 -3.23
N ASN A 53 -4.35 1.67 -4.19
CA ASN A 53 -5.31 1.95 -5.25
C ASN A 53 -6.18 0.70 -5.55
N GLY A 54 -7.13 0.83 -6.48
CA GLY A 54 -8.09 -0.22 -6.83
C GLY A 54 -7.50 -1.51 -7.45
N THR A 55 -6.18 -1.60 -7.65
CA THR A 55 -5.52 -2.88 -8.02
C THR A 55 -5.33 -3.82 -6.84
N LEU A 56 -5.49 -3.33 -5.61
CA LEU A 56 -5.51 -4.14 -4.39
C LEU A 56 -6.87 -4.82 -4.20
N ASP A 57 -6.86 -5.96 -3.49
CA ASP A 57 -8.10 -6.58 -3.04
C ASP A 57 -8.88 -5.64 -2.11
N THR A 58 -10.19 -5.53 -2.30
CA THR A 58 -11.04 -4.62 -1.53
C THR A 58 -10.92 -4.87 -0.02
N ALA A 59 -10.78 -6.12 0.43
CA ALA A 59 -10.63 -6.43 1.85
C ALA A 59 -9.27 -5.97 2.38
N GLN A 60 -8.20 -5.99 1.57
CA GLN A 60 -6.93 -5.38 1.95
C GLN A 60 -7.06 -3.86 2.10
N ILE A 61 -7.71 -3.17 1.16
CA ILE A 61 -7.87 -1.71 1.23
C ILE A 61 -8.68 -1.31 2.48
N GLN A 62 -9.76 -2.03 2.79
CA GLN A 62 -10.54 -1.82 4.01
C GLN A 62 -9.71 -2.06 5.29
N LYS A 63 -8.87 -3.11 5.31
CA LYS A 63 -7.99 -3.40 6.44
C LYS A 63 -6.95 -2.31 6.65
N ILE A 64 -6.36 -1.79 5.57
CA ILE A 64 -5.41 -0.65 5.60
C ILE A 64 -6.11 0.60 6.15
N GLN A 65 -7.31 0.93 5.64
CA GLN A 65 -8.09 2.07 6.12
C GLN A 65 -8.42 1.95 7.61
N HIS A 66 -8.83 0.75 8.06
CA HIS A 66 -9.11 0.48 9.45
C HIS A 66 -7.88 0.74 10.33
N TYR A 67 -6.71 0.18 10.00
CA TYR A 67 -5.52 0.40 10.81
C TYR A 67 -5.02 1.84 10.79
N ALA A 68 -5.14 2.52 9.64
CA ALA A 68 -4.82 3.94 9.51
C ALA A 68 -5.65 4.83 10.44
N THR A 69 -6.84 4.38 10.85
CA THR A 69 -7.73 5.12 11.74
C THR A 69 -7.70 4.65 13.19
N THR A 70 -7.51 3.35 13.45
CA THR A 70 -7.61 2.77 14.80
C THR A 70 -6.28 2.44 15.45
N ALA A 71 -5.23 2.18 14.65
CA ALA A 71 -3.92 1.73 15.12
C ALA A 71 -2.79 2.67 14.69
N CYS A 72 -3.10 3.96 14.52
CA CYS A 72 -2.11 4.95 14.11
C CYS A 72 -1.22 5.40 15.28
N PRO A 73 0.12 5.36 15.15
CA PRO A 73 1.04 6.00 16.09
C PRO A 73 0.88 7.52 16.08
N LYS A 74 0.90 8.17 17.25
CA LYS A 74 0.77 9.64 17.37
C LYS A 74 1.86 10.41 16.60
N THR A 75 3.05 9.84 16.47
CA THR A 75 4.18 10.44 15.73
C THR A 75 3.95 10.49 14.22
N ASP A 76 3.07 9.63 13.70
CA ASP A 76 2.88 9.40 12.27
C ASP A 76 1.47 9.77 11.80
N GLU A 77 0.75 10.58 12.58
CA GLU A 77 -0.65 10.95 12.34
C GLU A 77 -0.89 11.50 10.93
N LEU A 78 0.04 12.31 10.42
CA LEU A 78 -0.04 12.84 9.06
C LEU A 78 0.03 11.74 8.01
N LEU A 79 0.95 10.78 8.16
CA LEU A 79 1.10 9.65 7.23
C LEU A 79 -0.13 8.75 7.27
N CYS A 80 -0.66 8.45 8.46
CA CYS A 80 -1.88 7.68 8.61
C CYS A 80 -3.08 8.35 7.93
N LYS A 81 -3.26 9.67 8.09
CA LYS A 81 -4.34 10.40 7.41
C LYS A 81 -4.23 10.30 5.90
N GLN A 82 -3.02 10.38 5.35
CA GLN A 82 -2.79 10.22 3.92
C GLN A 82 -3.10 8.81 3.44
N ILE A 83 -2.68 7.79 4.19
CA ILE A 83 -2.99 6.37 3.90
C ILE A 83 -4.50 6.12 3.95
N ALA A 84 -5.19 6.63 4.98
CA ALA A 84 -6.63 6.50 5.11
C ALA A 84 -7.39 7.20 3.97
N GLY A 85 -6.90 8.36 3.52
CA GLY A 85 -7.42 9.09 2.38
C GLY A 85 -7.29 8.29 1.08
N ALA A 86 -6.07 7.82 0.77
CA ALA A 86 -5.83 6.99 -0.42
C ALA A 86 -6.67 5.71 -0.41
N ALA A 87 -6.77 5.04 0.74
CA ALA A 87 -7.62 3.86 0.89
C ALA A 87 -9.12 4.18 0.71
N HIS A 88 -9.59 5.34 1.19
CA HIS A 88 -10.96 5.77 0.96
C HIS A 88 -11.23 6.04 -0.52
N GLU A 89 -10.34 6.76 -1.20
CA GLU A 89 -10.46 7.03 -2.64
C GLU A 89 -10.47 5.74 -3.46
N ALA A 90 -9.69 4.73 -3.07
CA ALA A 90 -9.65 3.45 -3.76
C ALA A 90 -10.90 2.56 -3.53
N LEU A 91 -11.75 2.90 -2.55
CA LEU A 91 -13.00 2.19 -2.24
C LEU A 91 -14.24 2.84 -2.87
N ASN A 92 -14.12 4.03 -3.46
CA ASN A 92 -15.21 4.74 -4.14
C ASN A 92 -15.10 4.60 -5.66
#